data_AF-A0A258JZF3-F1
#
_entry.id   AF-A0A258JZF3-F1
#
_cell.length_a   1.000
_cell.length_b   1.000
_cell.length_c   1.000
_cell.angle_alpha   90.00
_cell.angle_beta   90.00
_cell.angle_gamma   90.00
#
_symmetry.space_group_name_H-M   'P 1'
#
loop_
_entity.id
_entity.type
_entity.pdbx_description
1 polymer ?
#
loop_
_entity_poly.entity_id
_entity_poly.type
_entity_poly.pdbx_seq_one_letter_code
_entity_poly.pdbx_strand_id
1 'polypeptide(L)'
;MFFFMTILSFSQSNNNFTFLCTVSDNKGSEYYFYIEKVNYNSKEVWIKKIEPEKTVKNKKGKYVKTGGKEILQFMSINCSEYEFDVKQTIFYDQNGNVIKNDTSQNYGNKVVPGSVMAGIFEGVCSE
;
A
#
# COMPACT_ATOMS: atom_id res chain seq x y z
N MET A 1 -43.11 27.85 -6.59
CA MET A 1 -42.55 27.12 -5.42
C MET A 1 -41.32 26.38 -5.92
N PHE A 2 -40.13 26.95 -5.71
CA PHE A 2 -38.85 26.38 -6.16
C PHE A 2 -38.38 25.36 -5.11
N PHE A 3 -38.34 24.08 -5.49
CA PHE A 3 -37.86 23.01 -4.64
C PHE A 3 -36.33 22.93 -4.78
N PHE A 4 -35.61 23.52 -3.82
CA PHE A 4 -34.16 23.38 -3.72
C PHE A 4 -33.86 21.99 -3.15
N MET A 5 -33.53 21.05 -4.04
CA MET A 5 -33.08 19.72 -3.64
C MET A 5 -31.58 19.82 -3.31
N THR A 6 -31.25 19.89 -2.02
CA THR A 6 -29.88 19.81 -1.54
C THR A 6 -29.37 18.39 -1.71
N ILE A 7 -28.64 18.15 -2.79
CA ILE A 7 -27.85 16.93 -2.97
C ILE A 7 -26.70 16.96 -1.96
N LEU A 8 -26.81 16.11 -0.93
CA LEU A 8 -25.71 15.74 -0.05
C LEU A 8 -24.71 14.93 -0.88
N SER A 9 -23.69 15.60 -1.39
CA SER A 9 -22.55 14.94 -2.03
C SER A 9 -21.73 14.22 -0.95
N PHE A 10 -22.03 12.95 -0.71
CA PHE A 10 -21.10 12.06 -0.03
C PHE A 10 -19.91 11.81 -0.95
N SER A 11 -18.81 12.52 -0.71
CA SER A 11 -17.50 12.12 -1.23
C SER A 11 -17.04 10.91 -0.41
N GLN A 12 -17.55 9.73 -0.75
CA GLN A 12 -16.93 8.50 -0.30
C GLN A 12 -15.61 8.39 -1.06
N SER A 13 -14.49 8.63 -0.39
CA SER A 13 -13.19 8.27 -0.95
C SER A 13 -13.16 6.75 -1.08
N ASN A 14 -13.46 6.24 -2.28
CA ASN A 14 -13.43 4.83 -2.65
C ASN A 14 -12.01 4.27 -2.55
N ASN A 15 -11.51 4.08 -1.33
CA ASN A 15 -10.29 3.32 -1.13
C ASN A 15 -10.73 1.95 -0.63
N ASN A 16 -10.81 0.97 -1.53
CA ASN A 16 -11.11 -0.43 -1.19
C ASN A 16 -10.00 -1.10 -0.36
N PHE A 17 -9.03 -0.33 0.12
CA PHE A 17 -7.87 -0.78 0.86
C PHE A 17 -8.18 -0.79 2.37
N THR A 18 -7.94 -1.92 3.01
CA THR A 18 -8.00 -2.10 4.45
C THR A 18 -6.66 -1.72 5.08
N PHE A 19 -6.69 -0.94 6.16
CA PHE A 19 -5.49 -0.60 6.93
C PHE A 19 -4.93 -1.85 7.60
N LEU A 20 -3.61 -2.03 7.51
CA LEU A 20 -2.90 -3.15 8.10
C LEU A 20 -2.14 -2.71 9.36
N CYS A 21 -1.14 -1.86 9.19
CA CYS A 21 -0.30 -1.39 10.28
C CYS A 21 0.51 -0.14 9.92
N THR A 22 1.09 0.48 10.95
CA THR A 22 2.11 1.51 10.82
C THR A 22 3.44 0.96 11.30
N VAL A 23 4.47 0.99 10.47
CA VAL A 23 5.83 0.59 10.84
C VAL A 23 6.56 1.81 11.40
N SER A 24 7.15 1.70 12.59
CA SER A 24 7.85 2.79 13.27
C SER A 24 9.23 3.13 12.65
N ASP A 25 9.40 2.93 11.35
CA ASP A 25 10.66 3.18 10.63
C ASP A 25 10.87 4.67 10.38
N ASN A 26 11.43 5.40 11.35
CA ASN A 26 11.89 6.78 11.17
C ASN A 26 10.84 7.68 10.45
N LYS A 27 9.57 7.57 10.88
CA LYS A 27 8.42 8.50 10.70
C LYS A 27 7.06 7.85 10.40
N GLY A 28 6.93 6.51 10.44
CA GLY A 28 5.61 5.87 10.48
C GLY A 28 5.04 5.53 9.11
N SER A 29 5.71 4.67 8.33
CA SER A 29 5.14 4.21 7.06
C SER A 29 3.85 3.42 7.30
N GLU A 30 2.81 3.71 6.54
CA GLU A 30 1.51 3.05 6.65
C GLU A 30 1.37 1.99 5.57
N TYR A 31 0.82 0.83 5.96
CA TYR A 31 0.56 -0.29 5.08
C TYR A 31 -0.94 -0.57 5.02
N TYR A 32 -1.41 -0.83 3.82
CA TYR A 32 -2.78 -1.22 3.53
C TYR A 32 -2.78 -2.40 2.56
N PHE A 33 -3.86 -3.17 2.54
CA PHE A 33 -4.04 -4.24 1.59
C PHE A 33 -5.44 -4.20 0.95
N TYR A 34 -5.54 -4.74 -0.25
CA TYR A 34 -6.81 -5.03 -0.92
C TYR A 34 -6.72 -6.42 -1.52
N ILE A 35 -7.67 -7.29 -1.19
CA ILE A 35 -7.76 -8.65 -1.76
C ILE A 35 -8.49 -8.55 -3.09
N GLU A 36 -7.76 -8.75 -4.18
CA GLU A 36 -8.34 -8.75 -5.53
C GLU A 36 -9.01 -10.08 -5.84
N LYS A 37 -8.39 -11.19 -5.42
CA LYS A 37 -8.89 -12.54 -5.67
C LYS A 37 -8.51 -13.51 -4.56
N VAL A 38 -9.45 -14.36 -4.19
CA VAL A 38 -9.20 -15.51 -3.30
C VAL A 38 -9.20 -16.79 -4.13
N ASN A 39 -8.12 -17.55 -4.03
CA ASN A 39 -8.00 -18.91 -4.55
C ASN A 39 -7.96 -19.90 -3.37
N TYR A 40 -7.95 -21.20 -3.66
CA TYR A 40 -8.05 -22.24 -2.62
C TYR A 40 -6.98 -22.14 -1.52
N ASN A 41 -5.70 -21.97 -1.89
CA ASN A 41 -4.58 -21.85 -0.93
C ASN A 41 -3.88 -20.49 -0.96
N SER A 42 -4.28 -19.60 -1.87
CA SER A 42 -3.58 -18.33 -2.09
C SER A 42 -4.51 -17.18 -2.36
N LYS A 43 -4.04 -15.96 -2.07
CA LYS A 43 -4.76 -14.72 -2.33
C LYS A 43 -3.93 -13.82 -3.22
N GLU A 44 -4.56 -13.25 -4.25
CA GLU A 44 -3.97 -12.18 -5.05
C GLU A 44 -4.35 -10.85 -4.41
N VAL A 45 -3.34 -10.05 -4.06
CA VAL A 45 -3.53 -8.85 -3.25
C VAL A 45 -2.73 -7.67 -3.80
N TRP A 46 -3.30 -6.49 -3.62
CA TRP A 46 -2.57 -5.23 -3.73
C TRP A 46 -2.14 -4.78 -2.34
N ILE A 47 -0.83 -4.58 -2.15
CA ILE A 47 -0.27 -3.98 -0.95
C ILE A 47 0.10 -2.54 -1.26
N LYS A 48 -0.42 -1.61 -0.47
CA LYS A 48 -0.13 -0.17 -0.58
C LYS A 48 0.73 0.24 0.61
N LYS A 49 1.90 0.81 0.32
CA LYS A 49 2.76 1.48 1.29
C LYS A 49 2.70 2.99 1.05
N ILE A 50 2.41 3.76 2.09
CA ILE A 50 2.50 5.22 2.07
C ILE A 50 3.69 5.64 2.93
N GLU A 51 4.66 6.31 2.32
CA GLU A 51 5.78 6.89 3.04
C GLU A 51 5.40 8.27 3.59
N PRO A 52 5.69 8.57 4.86
CA PRO A 52 5.29 9.84 5.48
C PRO A 52 5.97 11.03 4.79
N GLU A 53 5.23 12.14 4.65
CA GLU A 53 5.83 13.43 4.27
C GLU A 53 6.76 13.95 5.37
N LYS A 54 7.88 14.53 4.94
CA LYS A 54 8.94 15.05 5.80
C LYS A 54 9.28 16.46 5.35
N THR A 55 9.16 17.41 6.25
CA THR A 55 9.68 18.76 6.04
C THR A 55 11.17 18.77 6.36
N VAL A 56 12.01 19.11 5.38
CA VAL A 56 13.47 19.22 5.54
C VAL A 56 13.94 20.60 5.09
N LYS A 57 14.98 21.12 5.73
CA LYS A 57 15.60 22.39 5.34
C LYS A 57 16.59 22.13 4.20
N ASN A 58 16.40 22.77 3.06
CA ASN A 58 17.30 22.63 1.93
C ASN A 58 18.60 23.44 2.14
N LYS A 59 19.58 23.27 1.24
CA LYS A 59 20.87 23.99 1.26
C LYS A 59 20.73 25.52 1.20
N LYS A 60 19.58 26.05 0.77
CA LYS A 60 19.25 27.49 0.73
C LYS A 60 18.51 27.98 1.97
N GLY A 61 18.39 27.14 3.00
CA GLY A 61 17.71 27.46 4.24
C GLY A 61 16.18 27.46 4.18
N LYS A 62 15.57 27.07 3.05
CA LYS A 62 14.11 26.99 2.90
C LYS A 62 13.62 25.61 3.33
N TYR A 63 12.49 25.56 4.02
CA TYR A 63 11.78 24.32 4.29
C TYR A 63 11.13 23.81 3.01
N VAL A 64 11.38 22.55 2.69
CA VAL A 64 10.78 21.84 1.56
C VAL A 64 10.17 20.54 2.05
N LYS A 65 9.01 20.16 1.49
CA LYS A 65 8.42 18.85 1.70
C LYS A 65 9.12 17.82 0.83
N THR A 66 9.41 16.67 1.42
CA THR A 66 10.06 15.52 0.79
C THR A 66 9.44 14.25 1.35
N GLY A 67 9.46 13.12 0.63
CA GLY A 67 8.72 11.92 1.04
C GLY A 67 7.32 11.91 0.41
N GLY A 68 6.32 11.33 1.08
CA GLY A 68 4.96 11.24 0.53
C GLY A 68 4.83 10.27 -0.64
N LYS A 69 5.83 9.41 -0.87
CA LYS A 69 5.82 8.45 -1.97
C LYS A 69 4.88 7.31 -1.65
N GLU A 70 4.22 6.82 -2.68
CA GLU A 70 3.36 5.66 -2.59
C GLU A 70 3.98 4.51 -3.40
N ILE A 71 3.92 3.30 -2.84
CA ILE A 71 4.32 2.08 -3.52
C ILE A 71 3.12 1.13 -3.51
N LEU A 72 2.72 0.65 -4.68
CA LEU A 72 1.71 -0.38 -4.86
C LEU A 72 2.37 -1.67 -5.35
N GLN A 73 2.15 -2.78 -4.67
CA GLN A 73 2.67 -4.08 -5.04
C GLN A 73 1.52 -5.06 -5.28
N PHE A 74 1.51 -5.69 -6.45
CA PHE A 74 0.63 -6.82 -6.71
C PHE A 74 1.35 -8.10 -6.34
N MET A 75 0.74 -8.90 -5.48
CA MET A 75 1.36 -10.08 -4.88
C MET A 75 0.41 -11.27 -4.90
N SER A 76 0.98 -12.47 -4.90
CA SER A 76 0.27 -13.70 -4.56
C SER A 76 0.79 -14.18 -3.22
N ILE A 77 -0.08 -14.38 -2.23
CA ILE A 77 0.30 -14.88 -0.90
C ILE A 77 -0.28 -16.27 -0.73
N ASN A 78 0.57 -17.27 -0.49
CA ASN A 78 0.15 -18.65 -0.21
C ASN A 78 0.01 -18.83 1.31
N CYS A 79 -1.23 -18.77 1.80
CA CYS A 79 -1.54 -18.83 3.22
C CYS A 79 -1.24 -20.21 3.85
N SER A 80 -1.10 -21.26 3.03
CA SER A 80 -0.79 -22.62 3.49
C SER A 80 0.71 -22.89 3.64
N GLU A 81 1.55 -22.18 2.88
CA GLU A 81 2.99 -22.49 2.79
C GLU A 81 3.92 -21.38 3.34
N TYR A 82 3.35 -20.30 3.88
CA TYR A 82 4.09 -19.14 4.40
C TYR A 82 5.03 -18.53 3.34
N GLU A 83 4.51 -18.42 2.11
CA GLU A 83 5.23 -17.92 0.93
C GLU A 83 4.47 -16.79 0.24
N PHE A 84 5.21 -16.03 -0.57
CA PHE A 84 4.64 -15.02 -1.44
C PHE A 84 5.43 -14.86 -2.74
N ASP A 85 4.74 -14.32 -3.73
CA ASP A 85 5.31 -13.89 -5.00
C ASP A 85 4.99 -12.42 -5.22
N VAL A 86 5.95 -11.66 -5.74
CA VAL A 86 5.74 -10.29 -6.20
C VAL A 86 5.55 -10.34 -7.71
N LYS A 87 4.38 -9.91 -8.19
CA LYS A 87 4.03 -9.91 -9.61
C LYS A 87 4.27 -8.57 -10.28
N GLN A 88 4.04 -7.48 -9.54
CA GLN A 88 4.20 -6.12 -10.03
C GLN A 88 4.52 -5.17 -8.88
N THR A 89 5.32 -4.14 -9.14
CA THR A 89 5.53 -3.01 -8.22
C THR A 89 5.44 -1.69 -8.98
N ILE A 90 4.58 -0.79 -8.52
CA ILE A 90 4.39 0.55 -9.08
C ILE A 90 4.82 1.58 -8.03
N PHE A 91 5.66 2.52 -8.44
CA PHE A 91 6.16 3.61 -7.60
C PHE A 91 5.52 4.92 -8.06
N TYR A 92 4.95 5.64 -7.12
CA TYR A 92 4.35 6.94 -7.34
C TYR A 92 5.15 8.04 -6.64
N ASP A 93 5.20 9.22 -7.26
CA ASP A 93 5.66 10.44 -6.60
C ASP A 93 4.60 10.95 -5.61
N GLN A 94 4.97 11.99 -4.87
CA GLN A 94 4.08 12.64 -3.90
C GLN A 94 2.84 13.30 -4.51
N ASN A 95 2.75 13.41 -5.84
CA ASN A 95 1.62 13.97 -6.55
C ASN A 95 0.74 12.87 -7.18
N GLY A 96 1.07 11.59 -6.97
CA GLY A 96 0.36 10.45 -7.57
C GLY A 96 0.77 10.15 -9.01
N ASN A 97 1.89 10.70 -9.51
CA ASN A 97 2.41 10.34 -10.82
C ASN A 97 3.26 9.07 -10.74
N VAL A 98 3.11 8.15 -11.70
CA VAL A 98 3.96 6.96 -11.80
C VAL A 98 5.39 7.37 -12.15
N ILE A 99 6.34 7.05 -11.28
CA ILE A 99 7.78 7.21 -11.50
C ILE A 99 8.37 5.97 -12.16
N LYS A 100 7.93 4.79 -11.71
CA LYS A 100 8.44 3.49 -12.17
C LYS A 100 7.35 2.44 -12.08
N ASN A 101 7.26 1.57 -13.07
CA ASN A 101 6.44 0.36 -13.04
C ASN A 101 7.35 -0.83 -13.34
N ASP A 102 7.43 -1.77 -12.41
CA ASP A 102 8.26 -2.96 -12.49
C ASP A 102 7.35 -4.19 -12.57
N THR A 103 7.38 -4.88 -13.70
CA THR A 103 6.60 -6.10 -13.94
C THR A 103 7.48 -7.35 -13.88
N SER A 104 8.73 -7.24 -13.40
CA SER A 104 9.56 -8.40 -13.16
C SER A 104 8.98 -9.20 -12.00
N GLN A 105 8.64 -10.45 -12.28
CA GLN A 105 8.01 -11.32 -11.32
C GLN A 105 9.10 -12.01 -10.49
N ASN A 106 8.95 -11.95 -9.17
CA ASN A 106 9.84 -12.63 -8.24
C ASN A 106 9.03 -13.70 -7.49
N TYR A 107 9.43 -14.95 -7.66
CA TYR A 107 8.69 -16.14 -7.23
C TYR A 107 9.39 -16.92 -6.12
N GLY A 108 8.61 -17.64 -5.30
CA GLY A 108 9.10 -18.55 -4.27
C GLY A 108 9.74 -17.83 -3.09
N ASN A 109 9.29 -16.60 -2.79
CA ASN A 109 9.84 -15.86 -1.66
C ASN A 109 9.22 -16.40 -0.37
N LYS A 110 10.07 -16.75 0.59
CA LYS A 110 9.64 -17.12 1.94
C LYS A 110 9.32 -15.87 2.75
N VAL A 111 8.23 -15.91 3.51
CA VAL A 111 7.97 -14.87 4.49
C VAL A 111 8.97 -15.02 5.64
N VAL A 112 9.70 -13.94 5.94
CA VAL A 112 10.67 -13.90 7.04
C VAL A 112 9.95 -13.51 8.33
N PRO A 113 9.98 -14.32 9.39
CA PRO A 113 9.35 -13.98 10.67
C PRO A 113 9.84 -12.64 11.24
N GLY A 114 8.94 -11.86 11.83
CA GLY A 114 9.23 -10.53 12.40
C GLY A 114 9.47 -9.43 11.36
N SER A 115 9.37 -9.73 10.06
CA SER A 115 9.42 -8.73 9.00
C SER A 115 8.06 -8.05 8.80
N VAL A 116 8.04 -6.94 8.06
CA VAL A 116 6.80 -6.30 7.61
C VAL A 116 5.94 -7.28 6.80
N MET A 117 6.57 -8.15 6.00
CA MET A 117 5.86 -9.14 5.21
C MET A 117 5.18 -10.20 6.09
N ALA A 118 5.72 -10.52 7.27
CA ALA A 118 5.03 -11.39 8.22
C ALA A 118 3.72 -10.76 8.72
N GLY A 119 3.73 -9.47 9.04
CA GLY A 119 2.51 -8.75 9.40
C GLY A 119 1.50 -8.64 8.25
N ILE A 120 1.98 -8.41 7.01
CA ILE A 120 1.13 -8.44 5.81
C ILE A 120 0.51 -9.82 5.63
N PHE A 121 1.31 -10.88 5.76
CA PHE A 121 0.85 -12.25 5.63
C PHE A 121 -0.26 -12.56 6.64
N GLU A 122 -0.02 -12.26 7.92
CA GLU A 122 -0.99 -12.51 8.99
C GLU A 122 -2.31 -11.76 8.74
N GLY A 123 -2.25 -10.46 8.41
CA GLY A 123 -3.45 -9.66 8.17
C GLY A 123 -4.19 -10.06 6.89
N VAL A 124 -3.49 -10.46 5.82
CA VAL A 124 -4.15 -10.96 4.60
C VAL A 124 -4.76 -12.34 4.82
N CYS A 125 -4.08 -13.25 5.51
CA CYS A 125 -4.53 -14.62 5.69
C CYS A 125 -5.56 -14.80 6.82
N SER A 126 -5.80 -13.77 7.65
CA SER A 126 -6.86 -13.78 8.66
C SER A 126 -8.25 -13.39 8.13
N GLU A 127 -8.32 -12.73 6.98
CA GLU A 127 -9.57 -12.43 6.26
C GLU A 127 -10.16 -13.66 5.55
#